data_AF-A0A386AYA7-F1
#
_entry.id   AF-A0A386AYA7-F1
#
_cell.length_a   1.000
_cell.length_b   1.000
_cell.length_c   1.000
_cell.angle_alpha   90.00
_cell.angle_beta   90.00
_cell.angle_gamma   90.00
#
_symmetry.space_group_name_H-M   'P 1'
#
loop_
_entity.id
_entity.type
_entity.pdbx_description
1 polymer ?
#
loop_
_entity_poly.entity_id
_entity_poly.type
_entity_poly.pdbx_seq_one_letter_code
_entity_poly.pdbx_strand_id
1 'polypeptide(L)'
;MKQTTNFFKKFFKQFKKQDLLESACSFYFGLIFGNLFGTFLNFLRNEIVWDGTVLILIILVFEFLNSLIYQKKKIKASLRCFLILKNFQIGLLLGLFIDAFKVGS
;
A
#
# COMPACT_ATOMS: atom_id res chain seq x y z
N MET A 1 -35.28 -12.59 -5.81
CA MET A 1 -34.31 -12.49 -6.93
C MET A 1 -34.15 -11.09 -7.55
N LYS A 2 -35.19 -10.25 -7.71
CA LYS A 2 -35.02 -8.90 -8.31
C LYS A 2 -34.17 -7.91 -7.47
N GLN A 3 -34.12 -8.11 -6.15
CA GLN A 3 -33.37 -7.22 -5.26
C GLN A 3 -31.86 -7.52 -5.25
N THR A 4 -31.49 -8.79 -5.34
CA THR A 4 -30.08 -9.22 -5.46
C THR A 4 -29.50 -8.77 -6.81
N THR A 5 -30.25 -8.89 -7.90
CA THR A 5 -29.77 -8.42 -9.22
C THR A 5 -29.59 -6.90 -9.27
N ASN A 6 -30.42 -6.12 -8.57
CA ASN A 6 -30.25 -4.68 -8.44
C ASN A 6 -29.05 -4.29 -7.57
N PHE A 7 -28.76 -5.06 -6.52
CA PHE A 7 -27.56 -4.88 -5.71
C PHE A 7 -26.29 -5.13 -6.54
N PHE A 8 -26.23 -6.26 -7.26
CA PHE A 8 -25.10 -6.55 -8.15
C PHE A 8 -24.97 -5.54 -9.29
N LYS A 9 -26.07 -5.06 -9.88
CA LYS A 9 -26.02 -3.97 -10.88
C LYS A 9 -25.47 -2.68 -10.30
N LYS A 10 -25.85 -2.28 -9.08
CA LYS A 10 -25.28 -1.11 -8.40
C LYS A 10 -23.79 -1.32 -8.09
N PHE A 11 -23.42 -2.49 -7.60
CA PHE A 11 -22.05 -2.87 -7.29
C PHE A 11 -21.15 -2.81 -8.54
N PHE A 12 -21.56 -3.43 -9.64
CA PHE A 12 -20.85 -3.36 -10.92
C PHE A 12 -20.82 -1.97 -11.54
N LYS A 13 -21.87 -1.16 -11.37
CA LYS A 13 -21.90 0.24 -11.84
C LYS A 13 -20.95 1.13 -11.05
N GLN A 14 -20.67 0.78 -9.79
CA GLN A 14 -19.71 1.46 -8.92
C GLN A 14 -18.25 1.06 -9.24
N PHE A 15 -18.03 -0.14 -9.77
CA PHE A 15 -16.79 -0.57 -10.44
C PHE A 15 -16.62 0.08 -11.82
N LYS A 16 -16.73 1.40 -11.90
CA LYS A 16 -16.42 2.15 -13.11
C LYS A 16 -14.99 1.78 -13.55
N LYS A 17 -14.83 1.31 -14.79
CA LYS A 17 -13.59 0.74 -15.37
C LYS A 17 -12.32 1.61 -15.18
N GLN A 18 -12.45 2.92 -14.98
CA GLN A 18 -11.32 3.85 -14.88
C GLN A 18 -10.64 3.80 -13.50
N ASP A 19 -11.39 3.61 -12.40
CA ASP A 19 -10.83 3.60 -11.05
C ASP A 19 -10.13 2.26 -10.71
N LEU A 20 -10.56 1.16 -11.35
CA LEU A 20 -9.98 -0.18 -11.10
C LEU A 20 -8.56 -0.28 -11.68
N LEU A 21 -8.34 0.19 -12.91
CA LEU A 21 -7.03 0.11 -13.55
C LEU A 21 -6.01 0.98 -12.81
N GLU A 22 -6.39 2.20 -12.42
CA GLU A 22 -5.55 3.08 -11.60
C GLU A 22 -5.25 2.48 -10.22
N SER A 23 -6.24 1.82 -9.59
CA SER A 23 -6.05 1.09 -8.34
C SER A 23 -5.11 -0.10 -8.48
N ALA A 24 -5.24 -0.88 -9.55
CA ALA A 24 -4.39 -2.03 -9.83
C ALA A 24 -2.94 -1.59 -10.14
N CYS A 25 -2.75 -0.54 -10.93
CA CYS A 25 -1.43 0.02 -11.21
C CYS A 25 -0.77 0.54 -9.93
N SER A 26 -1.48 1.33 -9.11
CA SER A 26 -0.93 1.85 -7.85
C SER A 26 -0.58 0.75 -6.85
N PHE A 27 -1.40 -0.29 -6.76
CA PHE A 27 -1.10 -1.50 -5.98
C PHE A 27 0.15 -2.22 -6.50
N TYR A 28 0.26 -2.42 -7.81
CA TYR A 28 1.41 -3.10 -8.42
C TYR A 28 2.71 -2.31 -8.26
N PHE A 29 2.66 -0.99 -8.38
CA PHE A 29 3.78 -0.11 -8.05
C PHE A 29 4.22 -0.25 -6.59
N GLY A 30 3.26 -0.33 -5.66
CA GLY A 30 3.56 -0.62 -4.25
C GLY A 30 4.28 -1.95 -4.07
N LEU A 31 3.82 -3.00 -4.76
CA LEU A 31 4.43 -4.33 -4.75
C LEU A 31 5.88 -4.32 -5.24
N ILE A 32 6.15 -3.64 -6.36
CA ILE A 32 7.51 -3.51 -6.90
C ILE A 32 8.41 -2.79 -5.89
N PHE A 33 7.93 -1.69 -5.28
CA PHE A 33 8.68 -0.97 -4.26
C PHE A 33 8.97 -1.82 -3.02
N GLY A 34 8.00 -2.62 -2.56
CA GLY A 34 8.18 -3.55 -1.44
C GLY A 34 9.26 -4.59 -1.72
N ASN A 35 9.27 -5.17 -2.92
CA ASN A 35 10.31 -6.13 -3.32
C ASN A 35 11.70 -5.49 -3.49
N LEU A 36 11.77 -4.24 -4.00
CA LEU A 36 13.03 -3.50 -4.08
C LEU A 36 13.58 -3.16 -2.69
N PHE A 37 12.70 -2.94 -1.71
CA PHE A 37 13.09 -2.59 -0.36
C PHE A 37 13.98 -3.65 0.29
N GLY A 38 13.76 -4.94 0.04
CA GLY A 38 14.62 -6.01 0.54
C GLY A 38 16.09 -5.86 0.14
N THR A 39 16.34 -5.53 -1.13
CA THR A 39 17.70 -5.27 -1.64
C THR A 39 18.31 -4.02 -1.02
N PHE A 40 17.51 -2.98 -0.80
CA PHE A 40 17.93 -1.76 -0.11
C PHE A 40 18.19 -2.00 1.40
N LEU A 41 17.47 -2.94 2.00
CA LEU A 41 17.60 -3.30 3.42
C LEU A 41 18.98 -3.92 3.70
N ASN A 42 19.51 -4.74 2.79
CA ASN A 42 20.88 -5.25 2.89
C ASN A 42 21.93 -4.13 2.82
N PHE A 43 21.70 -3.09 2.01
CA PHE A 43 22.57 -1.91 2.01
C PHE A 43 22.48 -1.15 3.34
N LEU A 44 21.27 -0.93 3.86
CA LEU A 44 21.06 -0.28 5.16
C LEU A 44 21.64 -1.07 6.33
N ARG A 45 21.61 -2.41 6.28
CA ARG A 45 22.17 -3.29 7.31
C ARG A 45 23.69 -3.18 7.43
N ASN A 46 24.39 -2.87 6.34
CA ASN A 46 25.84 -2.62 6.41
C ASN A 46 26.18 -1.32 7.17
N GLU A 47 25.28 -0.33 7.15
CA GLU A 47 25.48 0.98 7.80
C GLU A 47 24.89 1.02 9.22
N ILE A 48 23.86 0.22 9.49
CA ILE A 48 23.10 0.25 10.76
C ILE A 48 23.44 -0.99 11.59
N VAL A 49 24.00 -0.76 12.78
CA VAL A 49 24.51 -1.81 13.69
C VAL A 49 23.40 -2.73 14.23
N TRP A 50 22.14 -2.29 14.27
CA TRP A 50 21.05 -3.03 14.88
C TRP A 50 19.80 -3.11 13.99
N ASP A 51 19.37 -4.33 13.67
CA ASP A 51 18.14 -4.58 12.90
C ASP A 51 16.89 -3.98 13.56
N GLY A 52 16.88 -3.82 14.89
CA GLY A 52 15.79 -3.17 15.62
C GLY A 52 15.60 -1.70 15.24
N THR A 53 16.68 -0.99 14.87
CA THR A 53 16.60 0.40 14.39
C THR A 53 15.88 0.45 13.03
N VAL A 54 16.11 -0.54 12.16
CA VAL A 54 15.41 -0.64 10.87
C VAL A 54 13.93 -0.90 11.09
N LEU A 55 13.58 -1.79 12.03
CA LEU A 55 12.18 -2.07 12.37
C LEU A 55 11.45 -0.83 12.94
N ILE A 56 12.09 -0.09 13.85
CA ILE A 56 11.53 1.17 14.39
C ILE A 56 11.33 2.19 13.27
N LEU A 57 12.30 2.33 12.36
CA LEU A 57 12.21 3.25 11.23
C LEU A 57 11.05 2.88 10.28
N ILE A 58 10.87 1.58 9.99
CA ILE A 58 9.74 1.09 9.19
C ILE A 58 8.41 1.43 9.87
N ILE A 59 8.28 1.19 11.18
CA ILE A 59 7.06 1.51 11.93
C ILE A 59 6.76 3.01 11.88
N LEU A 60 7.75 3.88 12.07
CA LEU A 60 7.58 5.33 12.00
C LEU A 60 7.16 5.81 10.61
N VAL A 61 7.72 5.23 9.55
CA VAL A 61 7.30 5.53 8.17
C VAL A 61 5.83 5.14 7.94
N PHE A 62 5.41 3.97 8.41
CA PHE A 62 4.01 3.55 8.29
C PHE A 62 3.05 4.38 9.14
N GLU A 63 3.45 4.78 10.35
CA GLU A 63 2.67 5.69 11.18
C GLU A 63 2.52 7.06 10.51
N PHE A 64 3.59 7.59 9.92
CA PHE A 64 3.55 8.82 9.14
C PHE A 64 2.59 8.72 7.93
N LEU A 65 2.70 7.65 7.14
CA LEU A 65 1.79 7.40 6.01
C LEU A 65 0.32 7.28 6.47
N ASN A 66 0.07 6.58 7.57
CA ASN A 66 -1.27 6.45 8.15
C ASN A 66 -1.81 7.80 8.64
N SER A 67 -0.98 8.62 9.28
CA SER A 67 -1.35 9.97 9.71
C SER A 67 -1.76 10.84 8.52
N LEU A 68 -1.02 10.77 7.40
CA LEU A 68 -1.40 11.47 6.16
C LEU A 68 -2.75 11.00 5.63
N ILE A 69 -3.01 9.69 5.62
CA ILE A 69 -4.25 9.10 5.08
C ILE A 69 -5.47 9.41 5.96
N TYR A 70 -5.30 9.41 7.29
CA TYR A 70 -6.41 9.60 8.24
C TYR A 70 -6.72 11.06 8.55
N GLN A 71 -5.80 12.01 8.29
CA GLN A 71 -6.06 13.46 8.42
C GLN A 71 -6.92 14.03 7.27
N LYS A 72 -8.00 13.33 6.90
CA LYS A 72 -8.98 13.69 5.86
C LYS A 72 -9.56 15.11 5.97
N LYS A 73 -9.54 15.71 7.17
CA LYS A 73 -10.15 17.03 7.44
C LYS A 73 -9.26 18.23 7.14
N LYS A 74 -7.93 18.06 7.03
CA LYS A 74 -7.00 19.21 6.87
C LYS A 74 -6.44 19.38 5.46
N ILE A 75 -6.32 18.29 4.69
CA ILE A 75 -5.69 18.32 3.38
C ILE A 75 -6.78 18.43 2.30
N LYS A 76 -6.78 19.53 1.53
CA LYS A 76 -7.59 19.73 0.31
C LYS A 76 -7.15 18.81 -0.86
N ALA A 77 -6.57 17.65 -0.56
CA ALA A 77 -6.09 16.72 -1.57
C ALA A 77 -7.28 16.00 -2.21
N SER A 78 -7.15 15.70 -3.50
CA SER A 78 -8.20 14.98 -4.22
C SER A 78 -8.42 13.59 -3.61
N LEU A 79 -9.68 13.15 -3.57
CA LEU A 79 -10.04 11.78 -3.13
C LEU A 79 -9.27 10.69 -3.91
N ARG A 80 -8.84 10.98 -5.15
CA ARG A 80 -8.02 10.08 -5.97
C ARG A 80 -6.63 9.87 -5.39
N CYS A 81 -5.94 10.93 -4.97
CA CYS A 81 -4.61 10.81 -4.37
C CYS A 81 -4.62 9.95 -3.10
N PHE A 82 -5.67 10.09 -2.27
CA PHE A 82 -5.85 9.24 -1.09
C PHE A 82 -6.08 7.78 -1.44
N LEU A 83 -6.83 7.50 -2.51
CA LEU A 83 -7.08 6.15 -2.97
C LEU A 83 -5.79 5.49 -3.50
N ILE A 84 -5.00 6.22 -4.30
CA ILE A 84 -3.69 5.78 -4.79
C ILE A 84 -2.73 5.49 -3.63
N LEU A 85 -2.61 6.41 -2.66
CA LEU A 85 -1.72 6.24 -1.50
C LEU A 85 -2.08 5.01 -0.67
N LYS A 86 -3.39 4.76 -0.45
CA LYS A 86 -3.85 3.55 0.24
C LYS A 86 -3.51 2.27 -0.51
N ASN A 87 -3.78 2.24 -1.82
CA ASN A 87 -3.49 1.07 -2.64
C ASN A 87 -1.99 0.79 -2.72
N PHE A 88 -1.17 1.86 -2.82
CA PHE A 88 0.28 1.76 -2.78
C PHE A 88 0.77 1.22 -1.44
N GLN A 89 0.26 1.71 -0.31
CA GLN A 89 0.63 1.23 1.02
C GLN A 89 0.32 -0.27 1.20
N ILE A 90 -0.86 -0.72 0.75
CA ILE A 90 -1.24 -2.13 0.80
C ILE A 90 -0.31 -2.97 -0.09
N GLY A 91 0.00 -2.50 -1.30
CA GLY A 91 0.96 -3.17 -2.19
C GLY A 91 2.36 -3.27 -1.59
N LEU A 92 2.82 -2.19 -0.94
CA LEU A 92 4.13 -2.14 -0.28
C LEU A 92 4.21 -3.11 0.90
N LEU A 93 3.20 -3.14 1.77
CA LEU A 93 3.11 -4.12 2.87
C LEU A 93 3.14 -5.56 2.35
N LEU A 94 2.43 -5.83 1.26
CA LEU A 94 2.37 -7.17 0.68
C LEU A 94 3.69 -7.56 0.02
N GLY A 95 4.39 -6.63 -0.63
CA GLY A 95 5.74 -6.84 -1.16
C GLY A 95 6.77 -7.12 -0.06
N LEU A 96 6.78 -6.32 1.00
CA LEU A 96 7.64 -6.56 2.17
C LEU A 96 7.37 -7.93 2.80
N PHE A 97 6.10 -8.31 2.89
CA PHE A 97 5.70 -9.61 3.41
C PHE A 97 6.22 -10.76 2.53
N ILE A 98 6.02 -10.68 1.20
CA ILE A 98 6.52 -11.70 0.27
C ILE A 98 8.04 -11.86 0.40
N ASP A 99 8.77 -10.76 0.46
CA ASP A 99 10.23 -10.80 0.55
C ASP A 99 10.71 -11.37 1.89
N ALA A 100 10.05 -11.00 3.00
CA ALA A 100 10.33 -11.59 4.31
C ALA A 100 10.07 -13.11 4.34
N PHE A 101 9.00 -13.58 3.68
CA PHE A 101 8.72 -15.02 3.53
C PHE A 101 9.79 -15.74 2.71
N LYS A 102 10.30 -15.11 1.65
CA LYS A 102 11.34 -15.69 0.80
C LYS A 102 12.66 -15.92 1.54
N VAL A 103 13.02 -15.04 2.46
CA VAL A 103 14.29 -15.12 3.21
C VAL A 103 14.16 -16.03 4.45
N GLY A 104 12.93 -16.30 4.90
CA GLY A 104 12.64 -17.11 6.09
C GLY A 104 12.29 -18.59 5.84
N SER A 105 12.20 -19.04 4.58
CA SER A 105 12.03 -20.46 4.19
C SER A 105 13.36 -21.13 3.91
#